data_AF-A0A8S9WFI9-F1
#
_entry.id   AF-A0A8S9WFI9-F1
#
_cell.length_a   1.000
_cell.length_b   1.000
_cell.length_c   1.000
_cell.angle_alpha   90.00
_cell.angle_beta   90.00
_cell.angle_gamma   90.00
#
_symmetry.space_group_name_H-M   'P 1'
#
loop_
_entity.id
_entity.type
_entity.pdbx_description
1 polymer ?
#
loop_
_entity_poly.entity_id
_entity_poly.type
_entity_poly.pdbx_seq_one_letter_code
_entity_poly.pdbx_strand_id
1 'polypeptide(L)'
;MEKEYDYKQEDSDVFGMQPRYLVNFFVEDITSGKYVEIKAVVPGARLIAYIHNLKFKIADRELETHVAIADSDDDPALLGRAKGLDIFDANSLNGEKIKLRW
;
A
#
# COMPACT_ATOMS: atom_id res chain seq x y z
N MET A 1 -10.58 19.46 -19.44
CA MET A 1 -9.12 19.69 -19.36
C MET A 1 -8.56 18.54 -18.53
N GLU A 2 -8.15 17.46 -19.18
CA GLU A 2 -7.54 16.32 -18.49
C GLU A 2 -6.14 16.74 -18.04
N LYS A 3 -5.86 16.55 -16.75
CA LYS A 3 -4.51 16.71 -16.20
C LYS A 3 -3.90 15.33 -16.14
N GLU A 4 -2.89 15.13 -16.96
CA GLU A 4 -2.02 13.96 -16.90
C GLU A 4 -1.05 14.16 -15.73
N TYR A 5 -1.04 13.21 -14.79
CA TYR A 5 -0.12 13.22 -13.66
C TYR A 5 0.95 12.17 -13.93
N ASP A 6 2.18 12.62 -14.21
CA ASP A 6 3.34 11.75 -14.32
C ASP A 6 3.63 11.07 -12.97
N TYR A 7 3.17 9.84 -12.82
CA TYR A 7 3.54 8.97 -11.71
C TYR A 7 4.90 8.35 -12.04
N LYS A 8 5.97 8.82 -11.37
CA LYS A 8 7.29 8.24 -11.55
C LYS A 8 7.30 6.81 -10.99
N GLN A 9 7.52 5.86 -11.88
CA GLN A 9 7.47 4.41 -11.66
C GLN A 9 8.55 3.88 -10.69
N GLU A 10 9.50 4.71 -10.22
CA GLU A 10 10.54 4.29 -9.27
C GLU A 10 10.05 4.14 -7.83
N ASP A 11 8.95 4.78 -7.43
CA ASP A 11 8.30 4.59 -6.11
C ASP A 11 7.28 3.41 -6.13
N SER A 12 7.25 2.63 -7.21
CA SER A 12 6.25 1.56 -7.46
C SER A 12 6.49 0.23 -6.71
N ASP A 13 7.55 0.13 -5.92
CA ASP A 13 7.92 -1.08 -5.18
C ASP A 13 7.16 -1.29 -3.85
N VAL A 14 6.18 -0.45 -3.57
CA VAL A 14 5.37 -0.54 -2.35
C VAL A 14 4.22 -1.55 -2.56
N PHE A 15 4.18 -2.58 -1.72
CA PHE A 15 3.12 -3.59 -1.64
C PHE A 15 1.73 -2.99 -1.38
N GLY A 16 1.68 -1.94 -0.59
CA GLY A 16 0.44 -1.23 -0.27
C GLY A 16 0.66 -0.10 0.72
N MET A 17 -0.38 0.70 0.93
CA MET A 17 -0.43 1.73 1.95
C MET A 17 -1.39 1.29 3.06
N GLN A 18 -0.99 1.40 4.31
CA GLN A 18 -1.80 1.04 5.47
C GLN A 18 -1.97 2.24 6.40
N PRO A 19 -3.15 2.41 7.02
CA PRO A 19 -3.34 3.37 8.10
C PRO A 19 -2.46 3.03 9.30
N ARG A 20 -2.11 4.06 10.06
CA ARG A 20 -1.21 3.97 11.22
C ARG A 20 -1.65 2.91 12.23
N TYR A 21 -2.93 2.86 12.59
CA TYR A 21 -3.43 1.95 13.63
C TYR A 21 -3.19 0.47 13.32
N LEU A 22 -3.15 0.07 12.05
CA LEU A 22 -2.88 -1.33 11.67
C LEU A 22 -1.42 -1.71 11.88
N VAL A 23 -0.51 -0.73 11.83
CA VAL A 23 0.94 -0.99 11.77
C VAL A 23 1.67 -0.59 13.05
N ASN A 24 1.03 0.17 13.95
CA ASN A 24 1.57 0.48 15.29
C ASN A 24 1.94 -0.77 16.12
N PHE A 25 1.42 -1.96 15.76
CA PHE A 25 1.81 -3.22 16.39
C PHE A 25 3.15 -3.79 15.90
N PHE A 26 3.61 -3.37 14.72
CA PHE A 26 4.77 -3.93 14.03
C PHE A 26 5.94 -2.95 13.94
N VAL A 27 5.67 -1.64 14.04
CA VAL A 27 6.67 -0.57 13.93
C VAL A 27 6.47 0.40 15.11
N GLU A 28 7.49 0.52 15.95
CA GLU A 28 7.46 1.40 17.14
C GLU A 28 7.45 2.89 16.76
N ASP A 29 8.20 3.28 15.75
CA ASP A 29 8.26 4.65 15.23
C ASP A 29 8.21 4.64 13.70
N ILE A 30 7.07 5.08 13.16
CA ILE A 30 6.87 5.11 11.71
C ILE A 30 7.79 6.13 11.02
N THR A 31 8.28 7.15 11.73
CA THR A 31 9.12 8.20 11.13
C THR A 31 10.54 7.75 10.84
N SER A 32 10.93 6.58 11.35
CA SER A 32 12.19 5.92 11.01
C SER A 32 12.24 5.40 9.56
N GLY A 33 11.09 5.30 8.89
CA GLY A 33 10.99 4.92 7.49
C GLY A 33 11.29 6.05 6.51
N LYS A 34 11.31 5.74 5.21
CA LYS A 34 11.49 6.75 4.14
C LYS A 34 10.20 7.56 3.97
N TYR A 35 10.26 8.87 4.22
CA TYR A 35 9.16 9.80 3.97
C TYR A 35 8.71 9.79 2.49
N VAL A 36 7.39 9.80 2.28
CA VAL A 36 6.77 9.91 0.96
C VAL A 36 5.46 10.70 1.03
N GLU A 37 5.16 11.46 -0.04
CA GLU A 37 3.87 12.12 -0.24
C GLU A 37 3.10 11.40 -1.35
N ILE A 38 1.97 10.80 -1.00
CA ILE A 38 1.09 10.13 -1.96
C ILE A 38 -0.02 11.11 -2.37
N LYS A 39 -0.10 11.37 -3.66
CA LYS A 39 -1.15 12.22 -4.27
C LYS A 39 -2.34 11.35 -4.70
N ALA A 40 -3.50 11.99 -4.83
CA ALA A 40 -4.73 11.39 -5.37
C ALA A 40 -5.43 10.31 -4.53
N VAL A 41 -4.93 10.00 -3.32
CA VAL A 41 -5.66 9.15 -2.35
C VAL A 41 -6.75 9.95 -1.63
N VAL A 42 -6.38 11.13 -1.10
CA VAL A 42 -7.32 12.05 -0.45
C VAL A 42 -7.61 13.24 -1.38
N PRO A 43 -8.87 13.54 -1.69
CA PRO A 43 -9.22 14.67 -2.53
C PRO A 43 -8.72 16.00 -1.96
N GLY A 44 -7.92 16.74 -2.73
CA GLY A 44 -7.43 18.06 -2.35
C GLY A 44 -6.33 18.09 -1.28
N ALA A 45 -5.88 16.92 -0.80
CA ALA A 45 -4.80 16.80 0.19
C ALA A 45 -3.66 15.91 -0.31
N ARG A 46 -2.52 15.98 0.37
CA ARG A 46 -1.41 15.03 0.19
C ARG A 46 -1.43 14.09 1.38
N LEU A 47 -1.41 12.80 1.11
CA LEU A 47 -1.26 11.78 2.15
C LEU A 47 0.23 11.67 2.47
N ILE A 48 0.59 11.91 3.72
CA ILE A 48 1.94 11.73 4.22
C ILE A 48 2.08 10.28 4.69
N ALA A 49 3.10 9.60 4.23
CA ALA A 49 3.40 8.23 4.65
C ALA A 49 4.90 7.99 4.79
N TYR A 50 5.24 6.89 5.44
CA TYR A 50 6.61 6.42 5.63
C TYR A 50 6.74 5.00 5.13
N ILE A 51 7.72 4.76 4.26
CA ILE A 51 7.96 3.44 3.68
C ILE A 51 8.87 2.64 4.61
N HIS A 52 8.41 1.45 4.97
CA HIS A 52 9.13 0.46 5.79
C HIS A 52 9.26 -0.85 5.03
N ASN A 53 10.36 -1.56 5.25
CA ASN A 53 10.47 -2.94 4.81
C ASN A 53 9.92 -3.86 5.92
N LEU A 54 8.84 -4.58 5.62
CA LEU A 54 8.13 -5.41 6.58
C LEU A 54 8.11 -6.86 6.10
N LYS A 55 8.25 -7.79 7.04
CA LYS A 55 8.14 -9.22 6.81
C LYS A 55 6.80 -9.73 7.34
N PHE A 56 5.96 -10.20 6.44
CA PHE A 56 4.64 -10.75 6.73
C PHE A 56 4.63 -12.25 6.54
N LYS A 57 3.81 -12.93 7.35
CA LYS A 57 3.46 -14.33 7.12
C LYS A 57 1.97 -14.44 6.85
N ILE A 58 1.62 -14.96 5.69
CA ILE A 58 0.23 -15.23 5.30
C ILE A 58 0.13 -16.74 5.07
N ALA A 59 -0.62 -17.42 5.93
CA ALA A 59 -0.68 -18.88 6.00
C ALA A 59 0.73 -19.53 6.13
N ASP A 60 1.13 -20.32 5.15
CA ASP A 60 2.41 -21.03 5.07
C ASP A 60 3.51 -20.23 4.35
N ARG A 61 3.22 -19.00 3.91
CA ARG A 61 4.15 -18.19 3.11
C ARG A 61 4.66 -16.96 3.84
N GLU A 62 5.91 -16.64 3.59
CA GLU A 62 6.57 -15.43 4.08
C GLU A 62 6.81 -14.47 2.91
N LEU A 63 6.52 -13.19 3.14
CA LEU A 63 6.74 -12.10 2.19
C LEU A 63 7.49 -10.98 2.89
N GLU A 64 8.63 -10.59 2.34
CA GLU A 64 9.36 -9.40 2.75
C GLU A 64 9.17 -8.33 1.68
N THR A 65 8.63 -7.17 2.05
CA THR A 65 8.24 -6.15 1.08
C THR A 65 8.11 -4.76 1.70
N HIS A 66 8.15 -3.73 0.84
CA HIS A 66 7.97 -2.36 1.25
C HIS A 66 6.49 -2.02 1.44
N VAL A 67 6.15 -1.40 2.57
CA VAL A 67 4.80 -0.93 2.89
C VAL A 67 4.87 0.54 3.28
N ALA A 68 3.99 1.35 2.70
CA ALA A 68 3.81 2.72 3.12
C ALA A 68 2.85 2.76 4.33
N ILE A 69 3.24 3.42 5.40
CA ILE A 69 2.42 3.60 6.60
C ILE A 69 2.00 5.06 6.66
N ALA A 70 0.70 5.34 6.61
CA ALA A 70 0.19 6.70 6.67
C ALA A 70 0.48 7.36 8.03
N ASP A 71 0.70 8.68 8.03
CA ASP A 71 0.69 9.53 9.23
C ASP A 71 -0.76 9.89 9.64
N SER A 72 -1.66 8.90 9.58
CA SER A 72 -3.08 9.07 9.82
C SER A 72 -3.77 7.72 10.02
N ASP A 73 -4.85 7.73 10.80
CA ASP A 73 -5.75 6.59 10.98
C ASP A 73 -6.99 6.67 10.06
N ASP A 74 -7.24 7.83 9.45
CA ASP A 74 -8.42 8.09 8.62
C ASP A 74 -8.23 7.68 7.15
N ASP A 75 -7.01 7.29 6.79
CA ASP A 75 -6.69 6.88 5.42
C ASP A 75 -7.10 5.42 5.15
N PRO A 76 -7.66 5.12 3.97
CA PRO A 76 -8.04 3.75 3.63
C PRO A 76 -6.80 2.88 3.41
N ALA A 77 -6.88 1.61 3.82
CA ALA A 77 -5.88 0.62 3.41
C ALA A 77 -5.95 0.40 1.89
N LEU A 78 -4.80 0.51 1.22
CA LEU A 78 -4.66 0.33 -0.23
C LEU A 78 -3.65 -0.77 -0.52
N LEU A 79 -3.94 -1.61 -1.53
CA LEU A 79 -2.98 -2.53 -2.11
C LEU A 79 -2.35 -1.90 -3.34
N GLY A 80 -1.01 -1.91 -3.41
CA GLY A 80 -0.27 -1.48 -4.59
C GLY A 80 -0.50 -2.48 -5.73
N ARG A 81 -0.55 -1.99 -6.98
CA ARG A 81 -0.76 -2.87 -8.13
C ARG A 81 0.42 -3.83 -8.36
N ALA A 82 1.60 -3.31 -8.65
CA ALA A 82 2.75 -4.11 -9.12
C ALA A 82 3.26 -5.19 -8.15
N LYS A 83 3.26 -4.92 -6.83
CA LYS A 83 3.77 -5.84 -5.80
C LYS A 83 2.69 -6.33 -4.84
N GLY A 84 1.48 -5.78 -4.88
CA GLY A 84 0.38 -6.13 -4.00
C GLY A 84 -0.71 -6.94 -4.70
N LEU A 85 -1.33 -6.39 -5.75
CA LEU A 85 -2.41 -7.08 -6.49
C LEU A 85 -1.87 -8.01 -7.59
N ASP A 86 -0.83 -7.61 -8.32
CA ASP A 86 -0.32 -8.35 -9.49
C ASP A 86 0.38 -9.67 -9.11
N ILE A 87 0.71 -9.85 -7.83
CA ILE A 87 1.20 -11.13 -7.31
C ILE A 87 0.07 -12.14 -7.11
N PHE A 88 -1.20 -11.71 -7.12
CA PHE A 88 -2.36 -12.58 -7.07
C PHE A 88 -2.99 -12.72 -8.47
N ASP A 89 -3.30 -13.94 -8.88
CA ASP A 89 -4.20 -14.18 -10.00
C ASP A 89 -5.65 -13.84 -9.55
N ALA A 90 -6.07 -12.62 -9.87
CA ALA A 90 -7.36 -12.06 -9.50
C ALA A 90 -8.43 -12.42 -10.54
N ASN A 91 -9.29 -13.38 -10.19
CA ASN A 91 -10.42 -13.77 -11.03
C ASN A 91 -11.72 -13.18 -10.47
N SER A 92 -12.48 -12.50 -11.33
CA SER A 92 -13.84 -12.05 -10.98
C SER A 92 -14.79 -13.24 -11.02
N LEU A 93 -15.35 -13.60 -9.86
CA LEU A 93 -16.45 -14.53 -9.73
C LEU A 93 -17.75 -13.78 -9.99
N ASN A 94 -18.28 -13.93 -11.21
CA ASN A 94 -19.58 -13.40 -11.64
C ASN A 94 -19.75 -11.88 -11.48
N GLY A 95 -18.66 -11.09 -11.47
CA GLY A 95 -18.74 -9.63 -11.33
C GLY A 95 -18.99 -9.12 -9.91
N GLU A 96 -19.21 -10.01 -8.93
CA GLU A 96 -19.58 -9.63 -7.55
C GLU A 96 -18.43 -9.83 -6.55
N LYS A 97 -17.55 -10.80 -6.78
CA LYS A 97 -16.49 -11.17 -5.84
C LYS A 97 -15.17 -11.33 -6.57
N ILE A 98 -14.08 -10.88 -5.94
CA ILE A 98 -12.72 -11.12 -6.45
C ILE A 98 -12.15 -12.34 -5.74
N LYS A 99 -11.79 -13.37 -6.49
CA LYS A 99 -11.01 -14.51 -5.99
C LYS A 99 -9.55 -14.23 -6.29
N LEU A 100 -8.80 -13.94 -5.23
CA LEU A 100 -7.34 -13.83 -5.29
C LEU A 100 -6.74 -15.23 -5.12
N ARG A 101 -5.98 -15.69 -6.12
CA ARG A 101 -5.13 -16.88 -6.00
C ARG A 101 -3.68 -16.45 -5.88
N TRP A 102 -2.96 -17.07 -4.96
CA TRP A 102 -1.57 -16.77 -4.67
C TRP A 102 -0.69 -18.00 -4.82
#